data_AF-A0A1Q7DQE8-F1
#
_entry.id   AF-A0A1Q7DQE8-F1
#
_cell.length_a   1.000
_cell.length_b   1.000
_cell.length_c   1.000
_cell.angle_alpha   90.00
_cell.angle_beta   90.00
_cell.angle_gamma   90.00
#
_symmetry.space_group_name_H-M   'P 1'
#
loop_
_entity.id
_entity.type
_entity.pdbx_description
1 polymer ?
#
loop_
_entity_poly.entity_id
_entity_poly.type
_entity_poly.pdbx_seq_one_letter_code
_entity_poly.pdbx_strand_id
1 'polypeptide(L)' 'MKQAPKLVLWWEGLETWLQLALSFPVFAVFTFLLNVGPFNQAILRSVFYGLFEGAVLSGLLAVATRTERDRRSK' A
#
# COMPACT_ATOMS: atom_id res chain seq x y z
N MET A 1 8.22 -20.90 14.16
CA MET A 1 7.75 -19.57 13.69
C MET A 1 6.24 -19.52 13.91
N LYS A 2 5.67 -18.44 14.47
CA LYS A 2 4.20 -18.29 14.56
C LYS A 2 3.64 -18.34 13.13
N GLN A 3 2.74 -19.27 12.87
CA GLN A 3 2.13 -19.45 11.55
C GLN A 3 1.42 -18.15 11.16
N ALA A 4 1.66 -17.65 9.94
CA ALA A 4 1.02 -16.43 9.48
C ALA A 4 -0.51 -16.61 9.41
N PRO A 5 -1.28 -15.55 9.67
CA PRO A 5 -2.72 -15.58 9.45
C PRO A 5 -3.04 -15.97 8.01
N LYS A 6 -4.12 -16.75 7.81
CA LYS A 6 -4.56 -17.20 6.47
C LYS A 6 -4.75 -16.04 5.49
N LEU A 7 -5.19 -14.88 5.98
CA LEU A 7 -5.37 -13.67 5.19
C LEU A 7 -4.04 -13.12 4.63
N VAL A 8 -2.96 -13.19 5.41
CA VAL A 8 -1.63 -12.72 4.99
C VAL A 8 -1.08 -13.65 3.90
N LEU A 9 -1.21 -14.96 4.08
CA LEU A 9 -0.80 -15.94 3.07
C LEU A 9 -1.63 -15.80 1.77
N TRP A 10 -2.93 -15.52 1.89
CA TRP A 10 -3.78 -15.23 0.74
C TRP A 10 -3.31 -13.98 0.00
N TRP A 11 -3.01 -12.89 0.72
CA TRP A 11 -2.49 -11.65 0.15
C TRP A 11 -1.13 -11.84 -0.53
N GLU A 12 -0.18 -12.50 0.14
CA GLU A 12 1.15 -12.85 -0.39
C GLU A 12 1.08 -13.72 -1.66
N GLY A 13 -0.03 -14.46 -1.84
CA GLY A 13 -0.31 -15.29 -3.01
C GLY A 13 -0.84 -14.52 -4.22
N LEU A 14 -1.31 -13.28 -4.05
CA LEU A 14 -1.80 -12.45 -5.16
C LEU A 14 -0.66 -12.01 -6.08
N GLU A 15 -0.97 -11.81 -7.36
CA GLU A 15 -0.04 -11.19 -8.30
C GLU A 15 0.32 -9.77 -7.86
N THR A 16 1.56 -9.35 -8.09
CA THR A 16 2.06 -8.03 -7.70
C THR A 16 1.18 -6.90 -8.24
N TRP A 17 0.72 -7.00 -9.50
CA TRP A 17 -0.15 -5.97 -10.08
C TRP A 17 -1.46 -5.85 -9.31
N LEU A 18 -2.03 -6.97 -8.85
CA LEU A 18 -3.30 -7.01 -8.13
C LEU A 18 -3.13 -6.45 -6.71
N GLN A 19 -2.01 -6.74 -6.05
CA GLN A 19 -1.65 -6.10 -4.78
C GLN A 19 -1.53 -4.58 -4.93
N LEU A 20 -0.91 -4.11 -6.01
CA LEU A 20 -0.82 -2.67 -6.32
C LEU A 20 -2.20 -2.09 -6.61
N ALA A 21 -3.02 -2.73 -7.44
CA ALA A 21 -4.35 -2.25 -7.79
C ALA A 21 -5.31 -2.17 -6.60
N LEU A 22 -5.18 -3.08 -5.63
CA LEU A 22 -5.97 -3.06 -4.40
C LEU A 22 -5.45 -2.07 -3.37
N SER A 23 -4.12 -1.97 -3.20
CA SER A 23 -3.52 -1.08 -2.21
C SER A 23 -3.50 0.39 -2.65
N PHE A 24 -3.38 0.66 -3.94
CA PHE A 24 -3.26 2.00 -4.51
C PHE A 24 -4.43 2.92 -4.17
N PRO A 25 -5.71 2.54 -4.44
CA PRO A 25 -6.83 3.40 -4.09
C PRO A 25 -6.92 3.63 -2.57
N VAL A 26 -6.57 2.63 -1.76
CA VAL A 26 -6.57 2.76 -0.29
C VAL A 26 -5.54 3.79 0.15
N PHE A 27 -4.28 3.67 -0.31
CA PHE A 27 -3.24 4.62 0.07
C PHE A 27 -3.46 5.99 -0.55
N ALA A 28 -3.98 6.08 -1.77
CA ALA A 28 -4.27 7.36 -2.42
C ALA A 28 -5.36 8.14 -1.68
N VAL A 29 -6.44 7.47 -1.26
CA VAL A 29 -7.48 8.09 -0.43
C VAL A 29 -6.94 8.46 0.94
N PHE A 30 -6.16 7.58 1.57
CA PHE A 30 -5.58 7.83 2.88
C PHE A 30 -4.66 9.06 2.89
N THR A 31 -3.73 9.12 1.93
CA THR A 31 -2.78 10.25 1.80
C THR A 31 -3.49 11.52 1.34
N PHE A 32 -4.51 11.44 0.48
CA PHE A 32 -5.36 12.59 0.17
C PHE A 32 -6.05 13.15 1.42
N LEU A 33 -6.67 12.29 2.24
CA LEU A 33 -7.35 12.70 3.47
C LEU A 33 -6.38 13.30 4.48
N LEU A 34 -5.16 12.76 4.60
CA LEU A 34 -4.11 13.37 5.41
C LEU A 34 -3.72 14.76 4.88
N ASN A 35 -3.54 14.92 3.57
CA ASN A 35 -3.15 16.20 2.98
C ASN A 35 -4.25 17.27 3.10
N VAL A 36 -5.52 16.89 2.98
CA VAL A 36 -6.67 17.81 3.12
C VAL A 36 -6.98 18.13 4.58
N GLY A 37 -7.01 17.13 5.45
CA GLY A 37 -7.43 17.30 6.84
C GLY A 37 -6.36 17.99 7.70
N PRO A 38 -5.40 17.24 8.26
CA PRO A 38 -4.40 17.79 9.18
C PRO A 38 -3.45 18.80 8.54
N PHE A 39 -3.13 18.67 7.25
CA PHE A 39 -2.18 19.58 6.59
C PHE A 39 -2.84 20.80 5.92
N ASN A 40 -4.18 20.87 5.87
CA ASN A 40 -4.97 21.94 5.25
C ASN A 40 -4.38 22.42 3.90
N GLN A 41 -3.90 21.49 3.08
CA GLN A 41 -3.27 21.83 1.81
C GLN A 41 -4.32 22.15 0.75
N ALA A 42 -3.95 22.94 -0.26
CA ALA A 42 -4.79 23.20 -1.41
C ALA A 42 -5.24 21.87 -2.05
N ILE A 43 -6.54 21.73 -2.30
CA ILE A 43 -7.18 20.47 -2.74
C ILE A 43 -6.43 19.84 -3.93
N LEU A 44 -6.08 20.65 -4.93
CA LEU A 44 -5.38 20.19 -6.12
C LEU A 44 -4.01 19.57 -5.78
N ARG A 45 -3.28 20.18 -4.85
CA ARG A 45 -2.00 19.69 -4.36
C ARG A 45 -2.18 18.40 -3.54
N SER A 46 -3.24 18.33 -2.74
CA SER A 46 -3.60 17.11 -2.00
C SER A 46 -3.96 15.95 -2.93
N VAL A 47 -4.57 16.20 -4.09
CA VAL A 47 -4.83 15.15 -5.11
C VAL A 47 -3.51 14.65 -5.68
N PHE A 48 -2.59 15.55 -6.05
CA PHE A 48 -1.27 15.15 -6.56
C PHE A 48 -0.47 14.35 -5.54
N TYR A 49 -0.42 14.81 -4.28
CA TYR A 49 0.24 14.06 -3.20
C TYR A 49 -0.46 12.74 -2.91
N GLY A 50 -1.80 12.72 -2.92
CA GLY A 50 -2.58 11.50 -2.76
C GLY A 50 -2.19 10.43 -3.77
N LEU A 51 -2.16 10.78 -5.06
CA LEU A 51 -1.79 9.84 -6.12
C LEU A 51 -0.31 9.46 -6.06
N PHE A 52 0.60 10.42 -5.82
CA PHE A 52 2.04 10.17 -5.79
C PHE A 52 2.46 9.34 -4.58
N GLU A 53 2.11 9.78 -3.36
CA GLU A 53 2.41 9.07 -2.12
C GLU A 53 1.67 7.73 -2.07
N GLY A 54 0.42 7.68 -2.57
CA GLY A 54 -0.33 6.45 -2.73
C GLY A 54 0.38 5.41 -3.59
N ALA A 55 0.92 5.83 -4.75
CA ALA A 55 1.70 4.95 -5.62
C ALA A 55 2.98 4.44 -4.94
N VAL A 56 3.70 5.33 -4.24
CA VAL A 56 4.93 4.97 -3.52
C VAL A 56 4.64 3.98 -2.39
N LEU A 57 3.61 4.22 -1.58
CA LEU A 57 3.22 3.34 -0.47
C LEU A 57 2.75 1.97 -0.96
N SER A 58 2.00 1.91 -2.06
CA SER A 58 1.64 0.66 -2.72
C SER A 58 2.87 -0.12 -3.19
N GLY A 59 3.82 0.56 -3.82
CA GLY A 59 5.09 -0.04 -4.24
C GLY A 59 5.87 -0.62 -3.06
N LEU A 60 5.98 0.15 -1.97
CA LEU A 60 6.64 -0.30 -0.74
C LEU A 60 5.94 -1.51 -0.12
N LEU A 61 4.60 -1.52 -0.09
CA LEU A 61 3.82 -2.65 0.40
C LEU A 61 4.08 -3.91 -0.44
N ALA A 62 4.11 -3.81 -1.77
CA ALA A 62 4.39 -4.93 -2.65
C ALA A 62 5.81 -5.49 -2.43
N VAL A 63 6.81 -4.61 -2.26
CA VAL A 63 8.19 -5.01 -1.94
C VAL A 63 8.26 -5.70 -0.58
N ALA A 64 7.69 -5.10 0.46
CA ALA A 64 7.67 -5.68 1.80
C ALA A 64 6.99 -7.05 1.83
N THR A 65 5.86 -7.19 1.12
CA THR A 65 5.13 -8.46 0.97
C THR A 65 6.03 -9.53 0.33
N ARG A 66 6.79 -9.16 -0.71
CA ARG A 66 7.74 -10.07 -1.37
C ARG A 66 8.91 -10.45 -0.46
N THR A 67 9.45 -9.51 0.31
CA THR A 67 10.53 -9.77 1.27
C THR A 67 10.10 -10.73 2.37
N GLU A 68 8.91 -10.53 2.95
CA GLU A 68 8.37 -11.43 3.98
C GLU A 68 8.08 -12.83 3.40
N ARG A 69 7.56 -12.91 2.17
CA ARG A 69 7.36 -14.18 1.47
C ARG A 69 8.67 -14.95 1.23
N ASP A 70 9.73 -14.28 0.79
CA ASP A 70 11.07 -14.89 0.60
C ASP A 70 11.63 -15.40 1.93
N ARG A 71 11.51 -14.59 2.99
CA ARG A 71 11.95 -14.95 4.34
C ARG A 71 11.24 -16.18 4.90
N ARG A 72 9.97 -16.39 4.58
CA ARG A 72 9.20 -17.59 4.98
C ARG A 72 9.51 -18.83 4.15
N SER A 73 10.06 -18.64 2.94
CA SER A 73 10.38 -19.72 2.01
C SER A 73 11.79 -20.29 2.24
N LYS A 74 12.62 -19.60 3.05
CA LYS A 74 13.90 -20.04 3.59
C LYS A 74 13.72 -20.66 4.98
#